data_AF-A0A2T4B6G8-F1
#
_entry.id   AF-A0A2T4B6G8-F1
#
_cell.length_a   1.000
_cell.length_b   1.000
_cell.length_c   1.000
_cell.angle_alpha   90.00
_cell.angle_beta   90.00
_cell.angle_gamma   90.00
#
_symmetry.space_group_name_H-M   'P 1'
#
loop_
_entity.id
_entity.type
_entity.pdbx_description
1 polymer ?
#
loop_
_entity_poly.entity_id
_entity_poly.type
_entity_poly.pdbx_seq_one_letter_code
_entity_poly.pdbx_strand_id
1 'polypeptide(L)'
;MAPALVETTTTTNNGPVPASVYKLDLGQYKEIDLTYIDKDAEEGKTDGPAAKYPHYLPTWNPAQKYPPLTPFEHYEHGKDADTSYPNLLPSGVKVTDLTPHIGSEVRGIQLSSLSDAGKDELAHFVAKRKVVAFRDQDFADLPIADALKFGSYFGRHHIHPTSGSPEGYPEVHLVHRGVNDKGHLDYFKTRTSSVAWHSDVSYERQPPGTTFLYILDKPEVGGDTIFVDAVQAYKRLSPLFQERLHGLQATHSGIEQVNAAAARNSIKRRDPVVHAHPIIRTHPATGEKAIYVNPQCKS
;
A
#
# COMPACT_ATOMS: atom_id res chain seq x y z
N MET A 1 21.80 -11.75 -28.60
CA MET A 1 22.57 -11.32 -27.41
C MET A 1 21.57 -11.23 -26.27
N ALA A 2 21.56 -12.22 -25.39
CA ALA A 2 20.59 -12.31 -24.30
C ALA A 2 20.94 -11.27 -23.21
N PRO A 3 20.01 -10.39 -22.79
CA PRO A 3 20.15 -9.71 -21.52
C PRO A 3 19.73 -10.66 -20.39
N ALA A 4 20.53 -10.65 -19.35
CA ALA A 4 20.52 -11.55 -18.22
C ALA A 4 19.26 -11.41 -17.35
N LEU A 5 18.99 -12.48 -16.59
CA LEU A 5 18.29 -12.43 -15.32
C LEU A 5 18.81 -11.22 -14.49
N VAL A 6 17.93 -10.60 -13.72
CA VAL A 6 18.19 -9.59 -12.65
C VAL A 6 18.21 -8.09 -12.99
N GLU A 7 17.91 -7.58 -14.18
CA GLU A 7 17.81 -6.11 -14.33
C GLU A 7 16.53 -5.53 -13.68
N THR A 8 16.66 -5.18 -12.39
CA THR A 8 15.69 -4.40 -11.60
C THR A 8 16.29 -3.03 -11.27
N THR A 9 17.12 -2.48 -12.16
CA THR A 9 17.82 -1.23 -11.87
C THR A 9 16.87 -0.05 -12.03
N THR A 10 16.45 0.51 -10.89
CA THR A 10 15.72 1.79 -10.84
C THR A 10 16.74 2.91 -11.09
N THR A 11 16.51 3.75 -12.10
CA THR A 11 17.37 4.88 -12.41
C THR A 11 16.91 6.11 -11.64
N THR A 12 17.86 6.85 -11.08
CA THR A 12 17.59 8.03 -10.26
C THR A 12 17.91 9.32 -11.02
N ASN A 13 16.93 10.22 -11.15
CA ASN A 13 17.21 11.62 -11.35
C ASN A 13 17.40 12.26 -9.96
N ASN A 14 18.65 12.36 -9.49
CA ASN A 14 19.01 12.89 -8.16
C ASN A 14 19.01 14.43 -8.10
N GLY A 15 18.44 15.13 -9.08
CA GLY A 15 18.31 16.58 -9.03
C GLY A 15 17.16 16.99 -8.12
N PRO A 16 17.25 18.09 -7.35
CA PRO A 16 16.07 18.68 -6.73
C PRO A 16 15.03 18.92 -7.84
N VAL A 17 13.82 18.41 -7.65
CA VAL A 17 12.70 18.70 -8.54
C VAL A 17 12.56 20.23 -8.55
N PRO A 18 12.72 20.91 -9.71
CA PRO A 18 12.60 22.36 -9.76
C PRO A 18 11.24 22.80 -9.22
N ALA A 19 11.21 23.89 -8.44
CA ALA A 19 9.95 24.46 -7.95
C ALA A 19 8.95 24.83 -9.07
N SER A 20 9.40 24.91 -10.32
CA SER A 20 8.54 25.13 -11.49
C SER A 20 7.74 23.90 -11.95
N VAL A 21 7.96 22.71 -11.37
CA VAL A 21 7.19 21.48 -11.68
C VAL A 21 5.91 21.35 -10.83
N TYR A 22 5.69 22.27 -9.86
CA TYR A 22 4.41 22.43 -9.17
C TYR A 22 3.34 23.03 -10.11
N LYS A 23 2.97 22.31 -11.18
CA LYS A 23 1.77 22.63 -11.95
C LYS A 23 0.55 22.05 -11.22
N LEU A 24 -0.56 22.78 -11.24
CA LEU A 24 -1.89 22.42 -10.72
C LEU A 24 -2.53 21.20 -11.44
N ASP A 25 -1.75 20.39 -12.15
CA ASP A 25 -2.25 19.11 -12.65
C ASP A 25 -2.21 18.11 -11.49
N LEU A 26 -3.40 17.76 -11.00
CA LEU A 26 -3.58 16.79 -9.91
C LEU A 26 -3.58 15.35 -10.46
N GLY A 27 -3.43 15.17 -11.78
CA GLY A 27 -3.45 13.87 -12.43
C GLY A 27 -4.71 13.06 -12.14
N GLN A 28 -4.58 11.74 -12.19
CA GLN A 28 -5.63 10.79 -11.76
C GLN A 28 -5.59 10.51 -10.26
N TYR A 29 -5.01 11.41 -9.44
CA TYR A 29 -4.88 11.18 -8.02
C TYR A 29 -6.25 11.13 -7.34
N LYS A 30 -6.53 10.02 -6.66
CA LYS A 30 -7.89 9.64 -6.21
C LYS A 30 -8.18 9.84 -4.73
N GLU A 31 -7.16 10.02 -3.90
CA GLU A 31 -7.38 10.07 -2.46
C GLU A 31 -8.04 11.37 -2.04
N ILE A 32 -9.26 11.26 -1.54
CA ILE A 32 -9.98 12.34 -0.87
C ILE A 32 -9.67 12.25 0.64
N ASP A 33 -8.41 12.17 1.02
CA ASP A 33 -7.99 12.28 2.42
C ASP A 33 -8.55 13.54 3.08
N LEU A 34 -9.12 13.35 4.26
CA LEU A 34 -9.48 14.42 5.17
C LEU A 34 -8.19 15.06 5.74
N THR A 35 -8.34 16.29 6.22
CA THR A 35 -7.28 17.04 6.91
C THR A 35 -7.63 17.33 8.37
N TYR A 36 -8.79 16.85 8.81
CA TYR A 36 -9.32 16.96 10.16
C TYR A 36 -10.30 15.82 10.44
N ILE A 37 -10.61 15.61 11.71
CA ILE A 37 -11.73 14.78 12.17
C ILE A 37 -12.79 15.67 12.82
N ASP A 38 -14.06 15.28 12.67
CA ASP A 38 -15.16 15.84 13.45
C ASP A 38 -15.16 15.20 14.84
N LYS A 39 -14.50 15.83 15.80
CA LYS A 39 -14.30 15.25 17.14
C LYS A 39 -15.60 14.90 17.85
N ASP A 40 -16.63 15.73 17.72
CA ASP A 40 -17.90 15.45 18.38
C ASP A 40 -18.60 14.23 17.75
N ALA A 41 -18.48 14.05 16.43
CA ALA A 41 -18.95 12.83 15.77
C ALA A 41 -18.15 11.58 16.19
N GLU A 42 -16.83 11.66 16.19
CA GLU A 42 -15.97 10.52 16.59
C GLU A 42 -16.13 10.16 18.08
N GLU A 43 -16.56 11.10 18.93
CA GLU A 43 -16.91 10.85 20.33
C GLU A 43 -18.37 10.40 20.53
N GLY A 44 -19.16 10.26 19.45
CA GLY A 44 -20.56 9.83 19.51
C GLY A 44 -21.50 10.87 20.12
N LYS A 45 -21.11 12.16 20.09
CA LYS A 45 -21.93 13.28 20.57
C LYS A 45 -22.88 13.82 19.49
N THR A 46 -22.66 13.46 18.22
CA THR A 46 -23.53 13.83 17.09
C THR A 46 -24.07 12.57 16.40
N ASP A 47 -24.20 12.57 15.08
CA ASP A 47 -24.78 11.47 14.31
C ASP A 47 -23.83 10.26 14.27
N GLY A 48 -24.31 9.11 14.74
CA GLY A 48 -23.59 7.84 14.69
C GLY A 48 -22.94 7.41 16.02
N PRO A 49 -22.44 6.17 16.09
CA PRO A 49 -21.72 5.68 17.26
C PRO A 49 -20.33 6.32 17.35
N ALA A 50 -19.80 6.41 18.57
CA ALA A 50 -18.41 6.79 18.79
C ALA A 50 -17.44 5.82 18.09
N ALA A 51 -16.27 6.32 17.69
CA ALA A 51 -15.21 5.52 17.10
C ALA A 51 -14.86 4.34 18.03
N LYS A 52 -14.92 3.12 17.51
CA LYS A 52 -14.60 1.91 18.28
C LYS A 52 -13.15 1.90 18.78
N TYR A 53 -12.24 2.49 18.00
CA TYR A 53 -10.80 2.53 18.27
C TYR A 53 -10.27 3.96 18.26
N PRO A 54 -10.58 4.80 19.27
CA PRO A 54 -10.28 6.23 19.25
C PRO A 54 -8.78 6.54 19.25
N HIS A 55 -7.95 5.63 19.74
CA HIS A 55 -6.49 5.77 19.74
C HIS A 55 -5.86 5.61 18.33
N TYR A 56 -6.63 5.14 17.35
CA TYR A 56 -6.25 5.13 15.94
C TYR A 56 -6.76 6.36 15.18
N LEU A 57 -7.44 7.33 15.82
CA LEU A 57 -7.91 8.51 15.10
C LEU A 57 -6.72 9.34 14.56
N PRO A 58 -6.78 9.80 13.29
CA PRO A 58 -5.68 10.49 12.67
C PRO A 58 -5.46 11.89 13.25
N THR A 59 -4.19 12.27 13.36
CA THR A 59 -3.74 13.64 13.57
C THR A 59 -2.92 14.13 12.37
N TRP A 60 -2.93 15.44 12.16
CA TRP A 60 -2.23 16.12 11.08
C TRP A 60 -1.31 17.18 11.69
N ASN A 61 -0.12 16.78 12.14
CA ASN A 61 0.86 17.70 12.69
C ASN A 61 1.69 18.37 11.57
N PRO A 62 1.48 19.66 11.25
CA PRO A 62 2.21 20.32 10.16
C PRO A 62 3.70 20.57 10.47
N ALA A 63 4.10 20.52 11.73
CA ALA A 63 5.48 20.66 12.16
C ALA A 63 6.31 19.39 11.93
N GLN A 64 5.65 18.26 11.71
CA GLN A 64 6.30 16.98 11.46
C GLN A 64 6.91 16.96 10.06
N LYS A 65 8.24 16.99 9.99
CA LYS A 65 9.02 16.92 8.75
C LYS A 65 10.04 15.81 8.86
N TYR A 66 10.25 15.09 7.78
CA TYR A 66 11.21 14.01 7.66
C TYR A 66 12.19 14.29 6.54
N PRO A 67 13.45 13.86 6.69
CA PRO A 67 14.41 13.93 5.60
C PRO A 67 13.97 13.03 4.43
N PRO A 68 14.56 13.23 3.24
CA PRO A 68 14.45 12.29 2.13
C PRO A 68 14.78 10.86 2.58
N LEU A 69 14.09 9.87 1.98
CA LEU A 69 14.38 8.48 2.28
C LEU A 69 15.78 8.13 1.77
N THR A 70 16.58 7.52 2.65
CA THR A 70 17.86 6.93 2.30
C THR A 70 17.66 5.48 1.89
N PRO A 71 18.43 4.99 0.90
CA PRO A 71 18.42 3.58 0.57
C PRO A 71 18.74 2.71 1.78
N PHE A 72 18.15 1.52 1.83
CA PHE A 72 18.40 0.53 2.86
C PHE A 72 18.51 -0.86 2.25
N GLU A 73 19.23 -1.75 2.93
CA GLU A 73 19.27 -3.17 2.57
C GLU A 73 17.99 -3.84 3.05
N HIS A 74 17.27 -4.46 2.12
CA HIS A 74 16.04 -5.18 2.41
C HIS A 74 16.28 -6.68 2.29
N TYR A 75 15.83 -7.42 3.30
CA TYR A 75 15.82 -8.87 3.30
C TYR A 75 14.41 -9.40 2.97
N GLU A 76 14.33 -10.27 1.97
CA GLU A 76 13.07 -10.86 1.51
C GLU A 76 12.84 -12.19 2.26
N HIS A 77 12.07 -12.10 3.35
CA HIS A 77 11.72 -13.20 4.24
C HIS A 77 10.97 -14.36 3.54
N GLY A 78 10.23 -14.07 2.46
CA GLY A 78 9.55 -15.13 1.70
C GLY A 78 10.50 -16.14 1.05
N LYS A 79 11.80 -15.88 0.98
CA LYS A 79 12.79 -16.84 0.46
C LYS A 79 13.11 -17.97 1.45
N ASP A 80 12.88 -17.76 2.73
CA ASP A 80 13.21 -18.72 3.79
C ASP A 80 12.03 -19.64 4.15
N ALA A 81 10.88 -19.40 3.54
CA ALA A 81 9.65 -20.12 3.81
C ALA A 81 9.76 -21.63 3.52
N ASP A 82 9.25 -22.44 4.44
CA ASP A 82 8.81 -23.79 4.11
C ASP A 82 7.54 -23.70 3.24
N THR A 83 7.66 -24.02 1.96
CA THR A 83 6.56 -23.89 1.00
C THR A 83 5.42 -24.90 1.17
N SER A 84 5.51 -25.81 2.15
CA SER A 84 4.39 -26.63 2.64
C SER A 84 3.54 -25.92 3.71
N TYR A 85 4.02 -24.78 4.22
CA TYR A 85 3.36 -23.89 5.17
C TYR A 85 2.90 -24.52 6.50
N PRO A 86 3.73 -25.33 7.18
CA PRO A 86 3.32 -26.04 8.40
C PRO A 86 2.99 -25.12 9.59
N ASN A 87 3.59 -23.93 9.66
CA ASN A 87 3.39 -22.98 10.76
C ASN A 87 2.27 -21.98 10.46
N LEU A 88 2.05 -21.64 9.19
CA LEU A 88 0.98 -20.75 8.74
C LEU A 88 -0.34 -21.49 8.50
N LEU A 89 -0.29 -22.70 7.97
CA LEU A 89 -1.46 -23.51 7.60
C LEU A 89 -1.45 -24.87 8.32
N PRO A 90 -1.32 -24.93 9.66
CA PRO A 90 -1.40 -26.18 10.40
C PRO A 90 -2.80 -26.81 10.31
N SER A 91 -2.91 -28.03 10.82
CA SER A 91 -4.19 -28.75 10.87
C SER A 91 -5.28 -27.91 11.58
N GLY A 92 -6.45 -27.82 10.96
CA GLY A 92 -7.58 -27.00 11.42
C GLY A 92 -7.70 -25.63 10.78
N VAL A 93 -6.63 -25.10 10.17
CA VAL A 93 -6.68 -23.88 9.35
C VAL A 93 -7.40 -24.17 8.04
N LYS A 94 -8.32 -23.28 7.65
CA LYS A 94 -9.08 -23.39 6.40
C LYS A 94 -8.64 -22.32 5.43
N VAL A 95 -8.31 -22.74 4.21
CA VAL A 95 -8.01 -21.84 3.08
C VAL A 95 -9.09 -22.00 2.03
N THR A 96 -9.60 -20.88 1.53
CA THR A 96 -10.54 -20.84 0.40
C THR A 96 -9.99 -19.89 -0.65
N ASP A 97 -9.62 -20.42 -1.81
CA ASP A 97 -9.19 -19.59 -2.93
C ASP A 97 -10.39 -18.85 -3.52
N LEU A 98 -10.30 -17.52 -3.56
CA LEU A 98 -11.38 -16.66 -4.04
C LEU A 98 -11.40 -16.61 -5.58
N THR A 99 -10.22 -16.72 -6.21
CA THR A 99 -10.07 -16.86 -7.65
C THR A 99 -8.95 -17.85 -7.98
N PRO A 100 -8.86 -18.33 -9.25
CA PRO A 100 -7.83 -19.28 -9.64
C PRO A 100 -6.38 -18.80 -9.44
N HIS A 101 -6.11 -17.49 -9.61
CA HIS A 101 -4.73 -16.98 -9.66
C HIS A 101 -4.37 -15.99 -8.53
N ILE A 102 -5.36 -15.30 -7.97
CA ILE A 102 -5.17 -14.26 -6.94
C ILE A 102 -6.25 -14.38 -5.86
N GLY A 103 -5.91 -14.05 -4.63
CA GLY A 103 -6.89 -13.98 -3.55
C GLY A 103 -7.12 -15.33 -2.89
N SER A 104 -6.88 -15.37 -1.59
CA SER A 104 -7.32 -16.46 -0.73
C SER A 104 -7.91 -15.88 0.55
N GLU A 105 -8.93 -16.53 1.09
CA GLU A 105 -9.41 -16.30 2.44
C GLU A 105 -8.84 -17.38 3.36
N VAL A 106 -8.33 -16.99 4.52
CA VAL A 106 -7.78 -17.90 5.55
C VAL A 106 -8.50 -17.69 6.87
N ARG A 107 -8.89 -18.80 7.51
CA ARG A 107 -9.57 -18.82 8.82
C ARG A 107 -8.92 -19.80 9.77
N GLY A 108 -8.97 -19.50 11.06
CA GLY A 108 -8.53 -20.40 12.13
C GLY A 108 -7.08 -20.22 12.58
N ILE A 109 -6.45 -19.08 12.29
CA ILE A 109 -5.10 -18.74 12.76
C ILE A 109 -5.02 -17.25 13.12
N GLN A 110 -4.27 -16.91 14.18
CA GLN A 110 -3.94 -15.53 14.54
C GLN A 110 -2.53 -15.20 14.06
N LEU A 111 -2.40 -14.23 13.15
CA LEU A 111 -1.10 -13.80 12.64
C LEU A 111 -0.21 -13.23 13.74
N SER A 112 -0.79 -12.54 14.72
CA SER A 112 -0.10 -11.99 15.89
C SER A 112 0.69 -13.04 16.70
N SER A 113 0.28 -14.31 16.60
CA SER A 113 0.89 -15.43 17.32
C SER A 113 1.94 -16.22 16.53
N LEU A 114 2.19 -15.83 15.27
CA LEU A 114 3.14 -16.55 14.42
C LEU A 114 4.57 -16.47 14.94
N SER A 115 5.25 -17.61 14.91
CA SER A 115 6.70 -17.69 15.00
C SER A 115 7.35 -17.03 13.78
N ASP A 116 8.67 -16.80 13.85
CA ASP A 116 9.41 -16.24 12.71
C ASP A 116 9.32 -17.14 11.47
N ALA A 117 9.43 -18.46 11.63
CA ALA A 117 9.19 -19.40 10.52
C ALA A 117 7.77 -19.27 9.94
N GLY A 118 6.75 -19.07 10.78
CA GLY A 118 5.39 -18.80 10.33
C GLY A 118 5.24 -17.47 9.59
N LYS A 119 6.03 -16.46 9.93
CA LYS A 119 6.07 -15.18 9.21
C LYS A 119 6.80 -15.29 7.88
N ASP A 120 7.89 -16.05 7.79
CA ASP A 120 8.54 -16.34 6.49
C ASP A 120 7.54 -17.04 5.55
N GLU A 121 6.84 -18.06 6.08
CA GLU A 121 5.74 -18.73 5.38
C GLU A 121 4.62 -17.78 4.95
N LEU A 122 4.22 -16.85 5.82
CA LEU A 122 3.24 -15.80 5.51
C LEU A 122 3.70 -14.93 4.33
N ALA A 123 4.95 -14.44 4.37
CA ALA A 123 5.51 -13.61 3.32
C ALA A 123 5.46 -14.33 1.97
N HIS A 124 5.90 -15.59 1.92
CA HIS A 124 5.87 -16.37 0.69
C HIS A 124 4.45 -16.71 0.22
N PHE A 125 3.56 -17.11 1.13
CA PHE A 125 2.18 -17.45 0.80
C PHE A 125 1.42 -16.24 0.21
N VAL A 126 1.58 -15.06 0.83
CA VAL A 126 1.00 -13.82 0.33
C VAL A 126 1.62 -13.44 -1.02
N ALA A 127 2.93 -13.54 -1.20
CA ALA A 127 3.56 -13.29 -2.50
C ALA A 127 3.02 -14.23 -3.61
N LYS A 128 2.79 -15.51 -3.27
CA LYS A 128 2.24 -16.51 -4.19
C LYS A 128 0.77 -16.23 -4.54
N ARG A 129 -0.05 -15.83 -3.56
CA ARG A 129 -1.50 -15.57 -3.74
C ARG A 129 -1.84 -14.12 -4.06
N LYS A 130 -0.84 -13.23 -4.04
CA LYS A 130 -0.84 -11.78 -4.31
C LYS A 130 -1.61 -10.99 -3.27
N VAL A 131 -2.76 -11.49 -2.82
CA VAL A 131 -3.59 -10.92 -1.76
C VAL A 131 -4.18 -12.07 -0.95
N VAL A 132 -4.16 -11.95 0.37
CA VAL A 132 -4.75 -12.93 1.29
C VAL A 132 -5.52 -12.19 2.38
N ALA A 133 -6.78 -12.59 2.59
CA ALA A 133 -7.62 -12.08 3.67
C ALA A 133 -7.62 -13.06 4.83
N PHE A 134 -7.02 -12.69 5.95
CA PHE A 134 -7.11 -13.44 7.20
C PHE A 134 -8.30 -12.95 8.00
N ARG A 135 -9.17 -13.86 8.42
CA ARG A 135 -10.40 -13.50 9.15
C ARG A 135 -10.19 -13.57 10.65
N ASP A 136 -11.03 -12.82 11.36
CA ASP A 136 -11.14 -12.85 12.82
C ASP A 136 -9.79 -12.54 13.52
N GLN A 137 -9.02 -11.58 12.98
CA GLN A 137 -7.71 -11.16 13.51
C GLN A 137 -7.85 -10.15 14.65
N ASP A 138 -6.89 -10.16 15.57
CA ASP A 138 -6.86 -9.34 16.80
C ASP A 138 -6.10 -8.00 16.67
N PHE A 139 -5.48 -7.70 15.52
CA PHE A 139 -4.59 -6.53 15.37
C PHE A 139 -5.20 -5.18 15.76
N ALA A 140 -6.50 -4.98 15.54
CA ALA A 140 -7.19 -3.75 15.93
C ALA A 140 -7.26 -3.57 17.46
N ASP A 141 -7.27 -4.68 18.20
CA ASP A 141 -7.35 -4.70 19.67
C ASP A 141 -5.95 -4.71 20.33
N LEU A 142 -4.88 -4.94 19.56
CA LEU A 142 -3.50 -4.86 20.05
C LEU A 142 -3.04 -3.40 20.20
N PRO A 143 -2.08 -3.12 21.10
CA PRO A 143 -1.35 -1.86 21.08
C PRO A 143 -0.73 -1.61 19.70
N ILE A 144 -0.82 -0.37 19.19
CA ILE A 144 -0.29 0.01 17.87
C ILE A 144 1.20 -0.39 17.73
N ALA A 145 1.98 -0.21 18.80
CA ALA A 145 3.38 -0.60 18.83
C ALA A 145 3.62 -2.09 18.56
N ASP A 146 2.73 -2.97 19.01
CA ASP A 146 2.84 -4.42 18.81
C ASP A 146 2.46 -4.80 17.38
N ALA A 147 1.43 -4.17 16.80
CA ALA A 147 1.09 -4.31 15.39
C ALA A 147 2.25 -3.83 14.47
N LEU A 148 2.87 -2.69 14.80
CA LEU A 148 4.06 -2.20 14.11
C LEU A 148 5.25 -3.14 14.28
N LYS A 149 5.46 -3.70 15.47
CA LYS A 149 6.52 -4.68 15.71
C LYS A 149 6.32 -5.93 14.85
N PHE A 150 5.09 -6.42 14.72
CA PHE A 150 4.77 -7.53 13.82
C PHE A 150 5.13 -7.19 12.37
N GLY A 151 4.66 -6.05 11.86
CA GLY A 151 4.95 -5.62 10.49
C GLY A 151 6.43 -5.37 10.22
N SER A 152 7.20 -4.97 11.24
CA SER A 152 8.65 -4.69 11.10
C SER A 152 9.48 -5.92 10.74
N TYR A 153 8.94 -7.12 10.98
CA TYR A 153 9.56 -8.37 10.55
C TYR A 153 9.72 -8.43 9.03
N PHE A 154 8.75 -7.91 8.28
CA PHE A 154 8.76 -7.94 6.81
C PHE A 154 9.58 -6.82 6.19
N GLY A 155 10.15 -5.94 7.01
CA GLY A 155 10.99 -4.84 6.58
C GLY A 155 10.65 -3.51 7.25
N ARG A 156 11.35 -2.47 6.80
CA ARG A 156 11.17 -1.11 7.31
C ARG A 156 9.79 -0.56 6.95
N HIS A 157 9.11 0.05 7.93
CA HIS A 157 7.88 0.80 7.71
C HIS A 157 8.10 2.05 6.86
N HIS A 158 7.22 2.25 5.89
CA HIS A 158 7.16 3.48 5.11
C HIS A 158 6.25 4.51 5.80
N ILE A 159 6.76 5.72 6.03
CA ILE A 159 5.97 6.83 6.58
C ILE A 159 5.40 7.65 5.43
N HIS A 160 4.07 7.62 5.27
CA HIS A 160 3.38 8.31 4.19
C HIS A 160 3.59 9.85 4.26
N PRO A 161 3.92 10.52 3.15
CA PRO A 161 4.30 11.93 3.19
C PRO A 161 3.13 12.88 3.44
N THR A 162 1.88 12.48 3.19
CA THR A 162 0.74 13.42 3.15
C THR A 162 -0.51 13.00 3.93
N SER A 163 -0.54 11.80 4.49
CA SER A 163 -1.75 11.27 5.15
C SER A 163 -1.68 11.39 6.66
N GLY A 164 -2.85 11.51 7.29
CA GLY A 164 -2.97 11.49 8.74
C GLY A 164 -2.49 10.17 9.33
N SER A 165 -2.04 10.22 10.58
CA SER A 165 -1.56 9.05 11.33
C SER A 165 -2.02 9.15 12.78
N PRO A 166 -2.16 8.04 13.52
CA PRO A 166 -2.38 8.11 14.96
C PRO A 166 -1.27 8.92 15.64
N GLU A 167 -1.62 9.60 16.72
CA GLU A 167 -0.67 10.40 17.50
C GLU A 167 0.47 9.51 18.01
N GLY A 168 1.72 9.90 17.73
CA GLY A 168 2.91 9.13 18.11
C GLY A 168 3.26 7.93 17.22
N TYR A 169 2.43 7.59 16.22
CA TYR A 169 2.64 6.42 15.34
C TYR A 169 2.59 6.79 13.84
N PRO A 170 3.57 7.56 13.34
CA PRO A 170 3.59 8.02 11.94
C PRO A 170 3.71 6.91 10.88
N GLU A 171 4.14 5.73 11.28
CA GLU A 171 4.25 4.53 10.43
C GLU A 171 2.87 3.99 10.02
N VAL A 172 1.82 4.31 10.77
CA VAL A 172 0.46 3.88 10.46
C VAL A 172 -0.17 4.88 9.49
N HIS A 173 -0.45 4.41 8.28
CA HIS A 173 -1.25 5.12 7.30
C HIS A 173 -2.73 4.80 7.51
N LEU A 174 -3.55 5.82 7.80
CA LEU A 174 -4.98 5.66 8.05
C LEU A 174 -5.81 6.03 6.82
N VAL A 175 -6.65 5.08 6.40
CA VAL A 175 -7.74 5.33 5.46
C VAL A 175 -9.01 5.57 6.28
N HIS A 176 -9.26 6.84 6.62
CA HIS A 176 -10.41 7.25 7.46
C HIS A 176 -11.45 8.04 6.65
N ARG A 177 -12.72 7.75 6.93
CA ARG A 177 -13.90 8.44 6.41
C ARG A 177 -14.86 8.66 7.57
N GLY A 178 -14.97 9.90 8.06
CA GLY A 178 -15.91 10.24 9.12
C GLY A 178 -17.37 10.19 8.65
N VAL A 179 -18.30 10.04 9.59
CA VAL A 179 -19.76 9.92 9.33
C VAL A 179 -20.30 11.11 8.51
N ASN A 180 -19.75 12.30 8.74
CA ASN A 180 -20.14 13.54 8.05
C ASN A 180 -19.28 13.86 6.82
N ASP A 181 -18.41 12.95 6.37
CA ASP A 181 -17.54 13.18 5.21
C ASP A 181 -18.33 13.19 3.88
N LYS A 182 -18.52 14.39 3.36
CA LYS A 182 -19.17 14.65 2.07
C LYS A 182 -18.17 14.82 0.91
N GLY A 183 -16.88 14.58 1.12
CA GLY A 183 -15.85 14.74 0.10
C GLY A 183 -16.08 13.86 -1.13
N HIS A 184 -16.77 12.72 -0.97
CA HIS A 184 -17.20 11.88 -2.08
C HIS A 184 -18.17 12.60 -3.04
N LEU A 185 -19.05 13.47 -2.53
CA LEU A 185 -19.98 14.24 -3.38
C LEU A 185 -19.22 15.17 -4.32
N ASP A 186 -18.20 15.86 -3.81
CA ASP A 186 -17.35 16.72 -4.63
C ASP A 186 -16.55 15.92 -5.66
N TYR A 187 -16.05 14.75 -5.28
CA TYR A 187 -15.34 13.85 -6.18
C TYR A 187 -16.21 13.38 -7.35
N PHE A 188 -17.48 13.06 -7.10
CA PHE A 188 -18.41 12.62 -8.13
C PHE A 188 -19.03 13.75 -8.97
N LYS A 189 -18.76 15.03 -8.67
CA LYS A 189 -19.16 16.14 -9.56
C LYS A 189 -18.49 16.09 -10.93
N THR A 190 -17.26 15.57 -11.00
CA THR A 190 -16.44 15.54 -12.23
C THR A 190 -16.08 14.15 -12.69
N ARG A 191 -16.50 13.11 -11.96
CA ARG A 191 -16.14 11.70 -12.23
C ARG A 191 -17.36 10.80 -12.07
N THR A 192 -17.43 9.77 -12.91
CA THR A 192 -18.49 8.75 -12.88
C THR A 192 -18.12 7.51 -12.05
N SER A 193 -16.88 7.40 -11.61
CA SER A 193 -16.36 6.28 -10.84
C SER A 193 -15.26 6.73 -9.87
N SER A 194 -15.20 6.09 -8.71
CA SER A 194 -14.12 6.22 -7.72
C SER A 194 -12.98 5.21 -7.90
N VAL A 195 -13.09 4.32 -8.90
CA VAL A 195 -12.07 3.32 -9.19
C VAL A 195 -10.85 4.00 -9.81
N ALA A 196 -9.73 3.98 -9.09
CA ALA A 196 -8.41 4.22 -9.66
C ALA A 196 -7.46 3.07 -9.34
N TRP A 197 -6.92 2.47 -10.39
CA TRP A 197 -5.95 1.38 -10.31
C TRP A 197 -4.56 1.93 -10.01
N HIS A 198 -3.89 1.37 -9.02
CA HIS A 198 -2.57 1.80 -8.62
C HIS A 198 -1.80 0.72 -7.87
N SER A 199 -0.49 0.96 -7.74
CA SER A 199 0.37 0.33 -6.74
C SER A 199 0.80 1.43 -5.77
N ASP A 200 0.78 1.12 -4.48
CA ASP A 200 1.07 2.09 -3.43
C ASP A 200 2.46 2.70 -3.60
N VAL A 201 2.55 4.02 -3.42
CA VAL A 201 3.80 4.79 -3.28
C VAL A 201 4.85 4.46 -4.36
N SER A 202 4.38 4.17 -5.58
CA SER A 202 5.23 3.65 -6.66
C SER A 202 6.26 4.63 -7.20
N TYR A 203 6.22 5.89 -6.73
CA TYR A 203 7.19 6.94 -7.03
C TYR A 203 8.45 6.86 -6.18
N GLU A 204 8.49 6.08 -5.10
CA GLU A 204 9.65 5.94 -4.22
C GLU A 204 10.74 5.05 -4.85
N ARG A 205 12.01 5.29 -4.51
CA ARG A 205 13.11 4.51 -5.08
C ARG A 205 13.05 3.03 -4.69
N GLN A 206 12.65 2.78 -3.44
CA GLN A 206 12.36 1.46 -2.90
C GLN A 206 10.89 1.45 -2.46
N PRO A 207 9.93 1.20 -3.39
CA PRO A 207 8.51 1.18 -3.07
C PRO A 207 8.18 0.10 -2.02
N PRO A 208 7.06 0.24 -1.29
CA PRO A 208 6.59 -0.78 -0.37
C PRO A 208 6.48 -2.16 -1.04
N GLY A 209 7.01 -3.19 -0.38
CA GLY A 209 6.96 -4.58 -0.87
C GLY A 209 5.68 -5.31 -0.49
N THR A 210 5.10 -5.01 0.67
CA THR A 210 3.85 -5.59 1.16
C THR A 210 3.12 -4.56 2.01
N THR A 211 1.80 -4.48 1.83
CA THR A 211 0.91 -3.63 2.62
C THR A 211 0.07 -4.53 3.54
N PHE A 212 0.08 -4.24 4.83
CA PHE A 212 -0.81 -4.87 5.81
C PHE A 212 -1.98 -3.94 6.09
N LEU A 213 -3.20 -4.44 5.87
CA LEU A 213 -4.43 -3.70 6.12
C LEU A 213 -5.33 -4.51 7.06
N TYR A 214 -5.75 -3.90 8.15
CA TYR A 214 -6.79 -4.44 9.02
C TYR A 214 -7.88 -3.38 9.24
N ILE A 215 -9.11 -3.87 9.40
CA ILE A 215 -10.30 -3.03 9.48
C ILE A 215 -10.53 -2.62 10.93
N LEU A 216 -10.57 -1.32 11.18
CA LEU A 216 -10.96 -0.74 12.48
C LEU A 216 -12.48 -0.58 12.58
N ASP A 217 -13.08 -0.06 11.51
CA ASP A 217 -14.52 0.08 11.34
C ASP A 217 -14.86 0.00 9.84
N LYS A 218 -16.10 -0.38 9.52
CA LYS A 218 -16.57 -0.52 8.14
C LYS A 218 -18.08 -0.30 8.04
N PRO A 219 -18.59 0.19 6.89
CA PRO A 219 -20.02 0.19 6.64
C PRO A 219 -20.58 -1.25 6.56
N GLU A 220 -21.89 -1.36 6.71
CA GLU A 220 -22.60 -2.63 6.50
C GLU A 220 -22.46 -3.11 5.05
N VAL A 221 -22.53 -2.17 4.10
CA VAL A 221 -22.44 -2.40 2.65
C VAL A 221 -21.52 -1.38 1.97
N GLY A 222 -20.84 -1.81 0.90
CA GLY A 222 -19.89 -0.99 0.16
C GLY A 222 -18.51 -0.89 0.82
N GLY A 223 -17.59 -0.18 0.17
CA GLY A 223 -16.20 -0.06 0.63
C GLY A 223 -15.28 -1.20 0.17
N ASP A 224 -15.73 -2.00 -0.80
CA ASP A 224 -14.94 -3.11 -1.35
C ASP A 224 -13.63 -2.60 -1.97
N THR A 225 -12.57 -3.38 -1.76
CA THR A 225 -11.27 -3.16 -2.42
C THR A 225 -11.05 -4.25 -3.46
N ILE A 226 -10.81 -3.84 -4.70
CA ILE A 226 -10.59 -4.75 -5.83
C ILE A 226 -9.10 -4.79 -6.14
N PHE A 227 -8.57 -5.99 -6.39
CA PHE A 227 -7.17 -6.24 -6.72
C PHE A 227 -7.03 -6.87 -8.11
N VAL A 228 -5.86 -6.71 -8.72
CA VAL A 228 -5.54 -7.27 -10.04
C VAL A 228 -4.21 -8.01 -10.00
N ASP A 229 -4.14 -9.16 -10.67
CA ASP A 229 -2.91 -9.94 -10.80
C ASP A 229 -2.06 -9.44 -11.98
N ALA A 230 -1.05 -8.61 -11.66
CA ALA A 230 -0.12 -8.08 -12.65
C ALA A 230 0.86 -9.13 -13.21
N VAL A 231 1.04 -10.27 -12.54
CA VAL A 231 1.80 -11.42 -13.06
C VAL A 231 1.01 -12.11 -14.16
N GLN A 232 -0.28 -12.36 -13.93
CA GLN A 232 -1.14 -12.96 -14.96
C GLN A 232 -1.35 -12.04 -16.14
N ALA A 233 -1.45 -10.73 -15.91
CA ALA A 233 -1.47 -9.73 -16.98
C ALA A 233 -0.22 -9.86 -17.88
N TYR A 234 0.97 -9.99 -17.29
CA TYR A 234 2.22 -10.24 -18.03
C TYR A 234 2.20 -11.58 -18.78
N LYS A 235 1.86 -12.68 -18.09
CA LYS A 235 1.87 -14.04 -18.65
C LYS A 235 0.92 -14.19 -19.85
N ARG A 236 -0.14 -13.38 -19.94
CA ARG A 236 -1.12 -13.40 -21.04
C ARG A 236 -0.70 -12.59 -22.27
N LEU A 237 0.36 -11.78 -22.18
CA LEU A 237 0.94 -11.13 -23.35
C LEU A 237 1.58 -12.17 -24.28
N SER A 238 1.57 -11.92 -25.59
CA SER A 238 2.29 -12.77 -26.53
C SER A 238 3.80 -12.72 -26.25
N PRO A 239 4.57 -13.78 -26.58
CA PRO A 239 6.02 -13.80 -26.33
C PRO A 239 6.76 -12.58 -26.91
N LEU A 240 6.42 -12.17 -28.13
CA LEU A 240 6.99 -10.98 -28.77
C LEU A 240 6.68 -9.69 -28.01
N PHE A 241 5.48 -9.57 -27.43
CA PHE A 241 5.14 -8.42 -26.59
C PHE A 241 5.89 -8.46 -25.26
N GLN A 242 6.05 -9.64 -24.64
CA GLN A 242 6.85 -9.78 -23.43
C GLN A 242 8.29 -9.31 -23.65
N GLU A 243 8.95 -9.80 -24.71
CA GLU A 243 10.30 -9.39 -25.09
C GLU A 243 10.41 -7.89 -25.34
N ARG A 244 9.44 -7.31 -26.06
CA ARG A 244 9.42 -5.87 -26.36
C ARG A 244 9.34 -5.00 -25.11
N LEU A 245 8.73 -5.47 -24.03
CA LEU A 245 8.60 -4.71 -22.78
C LEU A 245 9.85 -4.79 -21.89
N HIS A 246 10.76 -5.73 -22.14
CA HIS A 246 11.99 -5.85 -21.36
C HIS A 246 12.92 -4.65 -21.60
N GLY A 247 13.53 -4.15 -20.53
CA GLY A 247 14.40 -2.97 -20.58
C GLY A 247 13.68 -1.62 -20.63
N LEU A 248 12.36 -1.60 -20.90
CA LEU A 248 11.59 -0.35 -20.86
C LEU A 248 11.39 0.11 -19.41
N GLN A 249 11.39 1.43 -19.22
CA GLN A 249 11.15 2.08 -17.94
C GLN A 249 9.96 3.04 -18.03
N ALA A 250 9.26 3.23 -16.91
CA ALA A 250 8.25 4.26 -16.75
C ALA A 250 8.65 5.20 -15.61
N THR A 251 8.36 6.48 -15.76
CA THR A 251 8.56 7.49 -14.71
C THR A 251 7.34 7.51 -13.79
N HIS A 252 7.61 7.43 -12.50
CA HIS A 252 6.62 7.51 -11.42
C HIS A 252 6.91 8.76 -10.58
N SER A 253 5.90 9.61 -10.38
CA SER A 253 5.99 10.90 -9.71
C SER A 253 5.09 10.96 -8.48
N GLY A 254 5.63 11.52 -7.39
CA GLY A 254 4.89 11.86 -6.17
C GLY A 254 4.45 13.33 -6.11
N ILE A 255 4.76 14.12 -7.14
CA ILE A 255 4.47 15.57 -7.18
C ILE A 255 2.96 15.81 -7.14
N GLU A 256 2.20 15.04 -7.89
CA GLU A 256 0.75 15.12 -8.03
C GLU A 256 0.06 14.87 -6.68
N GLN A 257 0.54 13.87 -5.92
CA GLN A 257 0.07 13.57 -4.57
C GLN A 257 0.31 14.76 -3.63
N VAL A 258 1.52 15.31 -3.62
CA VAL A 258 1.86 16.45 -2.77
C VAL A 258 1.10 17.71 -3.17
N ASN A 259 0.90 17.96 -4.46
CA ASN A 259 0.09 19.08 -4.95
C ASN A 259 -1.37 18.93 -4.54
N ALA A 260 -1.94 17.72 -4.66
CA ALA A 260 -3.30 17.44 -4.21
C ALA A 260 -3.46 17.60 -2.70
N ALA A 261 -2.46 17.21 -1.92
CA ALA A 261 -2.43 17.45 -0.48
C ALA A 261 -2.36 18.94 -0.14
N ALA A 262 -1.47 19.69 -0.80
CA ALA A 262 -1.31 21.13 -0.62
C ALA A 262 -2.57 21.92 -1.00
N ALA A 263 -3.24 21.56 -2.10
CA ALA A 263 -4.50 22.19 -2.53
C ALA A 263 -5.64 22.04 -1.50
N ARG A 264 -5.52 21.05 -0.60
CA ARG A 264 -6.47 20.79 0.49
C ARG A 264 -6.00 21.29 1.85
N ASN A 265 -4.88 22.02 1.90
CA ASN A 265 -4.20 22.40 3.14
C ASN A 265 -3.88 21.19 4.04
N SER A 266 -3.58 20.04 3.44
CA SER A 266 -3.09 18.86 4.18
C SER A 266 -1.62 19.01 4.55
N ILE A 267 -1.12 18.05 5.34
CA ILE A 267 0.27 17.99 5.73
C ILE A 267 1.15 17.56 4.55
N LYS A 268 2.38 18.07 4.56
CA LYS A 268 3.49 17.63 3.72
C LYS A 268 4.65 17.33 4.64
N ARG A 269 4.92 16.05 4.91
CA ARG A 269 5.99 15.61 5.81
C ARG A 269 7.32 15.39 5.10
N ARG A 270 7.32 15.20 3.78
CA ARG A 270 8.52 15.01 2.94
C ARG A 270 8.32 15.70 1.58
N ASP A 271 9.42 16.10 0.95
CA ASP A 271 9.38 16.58 -0.43
C ASP A 271 9.06 15.43 -1.41
N PRO A 272 8.31 15.71 -2.50
CA PRO A 272 7.99 14.69 -3.49
C PRO A 272 9.24 14.24 -4.24
N VAL A 273 9.25 12.98 -4.65
CA VAL A 273 10.30 12.39 -5.47
C VAL A 273 9.74 11.87 -6.80
N VAL A 274 10.63 11.67 -7.76
CA VAL A 274 10.32 11.13 -9.08
C VAL A 274 11.38 10.10 -9.45
N HIS A 275 10.95 8.88 -9.76
CA HIS A 275 11.85 7.77 -10.08
C HIS A 275 11.38 7.00 -11.30
N ALA A 276 12.33 6.46 -12.06
CA ALA A 276 12.03 5.62 -13.21
C ALA A 276 12.24 4.15 -12.87
N HIS A 277 11.20 3.35 -13.03
CA HIS A 277 11.20 1.93 -12.72
C HIS A 277 11.06 1.08 -13.98
N PRO A 278 11.68 -0.11 -14.03
CA PRO A 278 11.40 -1.10 -15.07
C PRO A 278 9.90 -1.41 -15.12
N ILE A 279 9.30 -1.39 -16.31
CA ILE A 279 7.88 -1.69 -16.46
C ILE A 279 7.57 -3.17 -16.29
N ILE A 280 8.59 -4.03 -16.39
CA ILE A 280 8.53 -5.45 -16.00
C ILE A 280 9.48 -5.65 -14.83
N ARG A 281 8.95 -6.04 -13.67
CA ARG A 281 9.74 -6.35 -12.46
C ARG A 281 9.70 -7.84 -12.18
N THR A 282 10.72 -8.34 -11.49
CA THR A 282 10.78 -9.72 -11.01
C THR A 282 10.59 -9.73 -9.50
N HIS A 283 9.63 -10.49 -9.00
CA HIS A 283 9.38 -10.60 -7.56
C HIS A 283 10.55 -11.35 -6.90
N PRO A 284 11.15 -10.82 -5.82
CA PRO A 284 12.35 -11.40 -5.22
C PRO A 284 12.13 -12.78 -4.57
N ALA A 285 10.99 -13.03 -3.93
CA ALA A 285 10.67 -14.36 -3.36
C ALA A 285 10.23 -15.39 -4.43
N THR A 286 9.27 -15.06 -5.30
CA THR A 286 8.65 -16.04 -6.21
C THR A 286 9.34 -16.17 -7.56
N GLY A 287 10.21 -15.20 -7.93
CA GLY A 287 10.82 -15.13 -9.26
C GLY A 287 9.85 -14.77 -10.39
N GLU A 288 8.58 -14.49 -10.09
CA GLU A 288 7.58 -14.18 -11.11
C GLU A 288 7.78 -12.78 -11.69
N LYS A 289 7.55 -12.64 -13.00
CA LYS A 289 7.57 -11.34 -13.68
C LYS A 289 6.18 -10.71 -13.68
N ALA A 290 6.10 -9.42 -13.36
CA ALA A 290 4.87 -8.65 -13.29
C ALA A 290 4.99 -7.31 -14.03
N ILE A 291 3.87 -6.85 -14.59
CA ILE A 291 3.75 -5.49 -15.12
C ILE A 291 3.75 -4.50 -13.93
N TYR A 292 4.57 -3.45 -14.00
CA TYR A 292 4.70 -2.43 -12.97
C TYR A 292 4.55 -1.03 -13.56
N VAL A 293 3.31 -0.69 -13.94
CA VAL A 293 2.91 0.65 -14.35
C VAL A 293 1.52 0.93 -13.80
N ASN A 294 1.24 2.18 -13.45
CA ASN A 294 -0.09 2.58 -13.01
C ASN A 294 -0.39 4.05 -13.38
N PRO A 295 -1.65 4.40 -13.64
CA PRO A 295 -2.03 5.76 -14.03
C PRO A 295 -1.93 6.78 -12.89
N GLN A 296 -1.90 6.37 -11.62
CA GLN A 296 -1.94 7.29 -10.48
C GLN A 296 -0.64 8.09 -10.30
N CYS A 297 0.50 7.47 -10.55
CA CYS A 297 1.81 8.10 -10.40
C CYS A 297 2.52 8.35 -11.75
N LYS A 298 1.87 8.09 -12.88
CA LYS A 298 2.52 8.24 -14.19
C LYS A 298 2.52 9.72 -14.62
N SER A 299 3.71 10.27 -14.82
CA SER A 299 3.94 11.57 -15.47
C SER A 299 4.18 11.40 -16.97
#